data_AF-A0A2A6M8E2-F1
#
_entry.id   AF-A0A2A6M8E2-F1
#
_cell.length_a   1.000
_cell.length_b   1.000
_cell.length_c   1.000
_cell.angle_alpha   90.00
_cell.angle_beta   90.00
_cell.angle_gamma   90.00
#
_symmetry.space_group_name_H-M   'P 1'
#
loop_
_entity.id
_entity.type
_entity.pdbx_description
1 polymer ?
#
loop_
_entity_poly.entity_id
_entity_poly.type
_entity_poly.pdbx_seq_one_letter_code
_entity_poly.pdbx_strand_id
1 'polypeptide(L)'
;MRVVDRLSRAPWIWSWFAAFLVWFATIMVTGGASMLDLSQAALTFAAFSIIVGIGQMFVITLGPGNIDLSIPATMTLAGTVALKLMEVDNAMILPGLITATLIGIGVGLANYALIKALRIPPIIATLSMSFIIQSAAIWTNRGLRIKPPSFLAEFTTSATLGVPNVSLVALVISLAAWFLLEKTVYGRWISAIGQSMPAARMAGVPVDGTRFVTYVLSAVLASLAGYLLACFSGGAALNMGTEYLLMSIAVVVLGGTAVAGGDSNVPGIWGASLFMFLVVSMLNTYGLGAGIRLIMTGLIIISVIMLAGGRQPGMR
;
A
#
# COMPACT_ATOMS: atom_id res chain seq x y z
N MET A 1 -32.89 -9.25 -2.09
CA MET A 1 -32.25 -10.47 -1.55
C MET A 1 -30.95 -10.84 -2.26
N ARG A 2 -30.91 -11.04 -3.60
CA ARG A 2 -29.68 -11.47 -4.32
C ARG A 2 -28.44 -10.57 -4.20
N VAL A 3 -28.59 -9.25 -4.06
CA VAL A 3 -27.45 -8.31 -3.92
C VAL A 3 -26.89 -8.32 -2.49
N VAL A 4 -27.77 -8.39 -1.48
CA VAL A 4 -27.38 -8.47 -0.07
C VAL A 4 -26.69 -9.80 0.23
N ASP A 5 -27.15 -10.91 -0.35
CA ASP A 5 -26.51 -12.23 -0.22
C ASP A 5 -25.16 -12.32 -0.96
N ARG A 6 -24.98 -11.53 -2.03
CA ARG A 6 -23.72 -11.47 -2.79
C ARG A 6 -22.70 -10.56 -2.10
N LEU A 7 -23.14 -9.48 -1.46
CA LEU A 7 -22.31 -8.57 -0.66
C LEU A 7 -21.90 -9.20 0.67
N SER A 8 -22.79 -9.93 1.36
CA SER A 8 -22.49 -10.59 2.64
C SER A 8 -21.50 -11.75 2.51
N ARG A 9 -21.39 -12.34 1.32
CA ARG A 9 -20.40 -13.38 0.98
C ARG A 9 -19.06 -12.82 0.53
N ALA A 10 -18.96 -11.51 0.27
CA ALA A 10 -17.74 -10.92 -0.25
C ALA A 10 -16.71 -10.78 0.88
N PRO A 11 -15.51 -11.39 0.78
CA PRO A 11 -14.53 -11.41 1.87
C PRO A 11 -14.14 -10.01 2.39
N TRP A 12 -14.19 -9.00 1.52
CA TRP A 12 -13.85 -7.62 1.87
C TRP A 12 -14.86 -6.93 2.80
N ILE A 13 -16.11 -7.39 2.90
CA ILE A 13 -17.09 -6.72 3.76
C ILE A 13 -16.71 -6.81 5.25
N TRP A 14 -15.96 -7.85 5.60
CA TRP A 14 -15.48 -8.08 6.96
C TRP A 14 -14.41 -7.07 7.38
N SER A 15 -13.55 -6.61 6.46
CA SER A 15 -12.55 -5.59 6.79
C SER A 15 -13.21 -4.23 7.04
N TRP A 16 -14.24 -3.89 6.27
CA TRP A 16 -15.06 -2.70 6.50
C TRP A 16 -15.87 -2.77 7.80
N PHE A 17 -16.47 -3.93 8.09
CA PHE A 17 -17.19 -4.14 9.34
C PHE A 17 -16.25 -4.04 10.55
N ALA A 18 -15.06 -4.64 10.47
CA ALA A 18 -14.06 -4.55 11.52
C ALA A 18 -13.57 -3.10 11.71
N ALA A 19 -13.31 -2.36 10.61
CA ALA A 19 -12.96 -0.94 10.66
C ALA A 19 -14.06 -0.12 11.36
N PHE A 20 -15.32 -0.32 10.97
CA PHE A 20 -16.46 0.38 11.58
C PHE A 20 -16.60 0.07 13.07
N LEU A 21 -16.43 -1.20 13.47
CA LEU A 21 -16.52 -1.61 14.87
C LEU A 21 -15.43 -0.96 15.72
N VAL A 22 -14.18 -0.93 15.24
CA VAL A 22 -13.07 -0.28 15.96
C VAL A 22 -13.27 1.23 16.03
N TRP A 23 -13.71 1.85 14.94
CA TRP A 23 -14.04 3.27 14.90
C TRP A 23 -15.13 3.63 15.92
N PHE A 24 -16.23 2.86 15.93
CA PHE A 24 -17.33 3.04 16.87
C PHE A 24 -16.88 2.84 18.32
N ALA A 25 -16.12 1.77 18.61
CA ALA A 25 -15.58 1.53 19.94
C ALA A 25 -14.68 2.67 20.43
N THR A 26 -13.84 3.21 19.54
CA THR A 26 -12.95 4.34 19.87
C THR A 26 -13.75 5.60 20.21
N ILE A 27 -14.79 5.91 19.43
CA ILE A 27 -15.67 7.06 19.69
C ILE A 27 -16.40 6.93 21.03
N MET A 28 -16.86 5.72 21.36
CA MET A 28 -17.52 5.47 22.63
C MET A 28 -16.60 5.69 23.83
N VAL A 29 -15.31 5.35 23.70
CA VAL A 29 -14.33 5.55 24.77
C VAL A 29 -13.86 7.02 24.87
N THR A 30 -13.78 7.74 23.76
CA THR A 30 -13.41 9.17 23.77
C THR A 30 -14.57 10.11 24.05
N GLY A 31 -15.78 9.58 24.31
CA GLY A 31 -16.97 10.39 24.58
C GLY A 31 -17.40 11.26 23.39
N GLY A 32 -17.09 10.86 22.16
CA GLY A 32 -17.46 11.59 20.94
C GLY A 32 -16.65 12.84 20.61
N ALA A 33 -15.80 13.32 21.52
CA ALA A 33 -15.04 14.55 21.36
C ALA A 33 -14.05 14.53 20.17
N SER A 34 -13.67 13.34 19.70
CA SER A 34 -12.67 13.14 18.63
C SER A 34 -13.24 12.52 17.35
N MET A 35 -14.56 12.48 17.15
CA MET A 35 -15.16 11.79 15.99
C MET A 35 -14.65 12.32 14.65
N LEU A 36 -14.63 13.65 14.46
CA LEU A 36 -14.17 14.27 13.22
C LEU A 36 -12.65 14.10 13.04
N ASP A 37 -11.89 14.37 14.09
CA ASP A 37 -10.42 14.29 14.06
C ASP A 37 -9.93 12.86 13.78
N LEU A 38 -10.55 11.86 14.43
CA LEU A 38 -10.24 10.45 14.21
C LEU A 38 -10.58 10.02 12.78
N SER A 39 -11.75 10.42 12.27
CA SER A 39 -12.15 10.09 10.90
C SER A 39 -11.25 10.74 9.86
N GLN A 40 -10.88 12.01 10.05
CA GLN A 40 -9.94 12.69 9.15
C GLN A 40 -8.55 12.06 9.21
N ALA A 41 -8.03 11.79 10.40
CA ALA A 41 -6.75 11.10 10.56
C ALA A 41 -6.78 9.71 9.91
N ALA A 42 -7.85 8.94 10.12
CA ALA A 42 -8.00 7.61 9.54
C ALA A 42 -8.00 7.64 8.02
N LEU A 43 -8.75 8.57 7.40
CA LEU A 43 -8.76 8.71 5.95
C LEU A 43 -7.39 9.15 5.42
N THR A 44 -6.70 10.08 6.08
CA THR A 44 -5.39 10.58 5.65
C THR A 44 -4.32 9.50 5.72
N PHE A 45 -4.15 8.84 6.87
CA PHE A 45 -3.09 7.84 7.04
C PHE A 45 -3.38 6.53 6.31
N ALA A 46 -4.66 6.10 6.26
CA ALA A 46 -5.04 4.94 5.46
C ALA A 46 -4.76 5.17 3.97
N ALA A 47 -4.81 6.42 3.47
CA ALA A 47 -4.53 6.71 2.07
C ALA A 47 -3.13 6.26 1.63
N PHE A 48 -2.10 6.47 2.45
CA PHE A 48 -0.74 6.00 2.16
C PHE A 48 -0.69 4.47 2.11
N SER A 49 -1.31 3.81 3.08
CA SER A 49 -1.43 2.35 3.15
C SER A 49 -2.21 1.76 1.97
N ILE A 50 -3.24 2.46 1.48
CA ILE A 50 -4.03 2.08 0.32
C ILE A 50 -3.16 2.12 -0.94
N ILE A 51 -2.42 3.21 -1.16
CA ILE A 51 -1.58 3.36 -2.36
C ILE A 51 -0.52 2.25 -2.42
N VAL A 52 0.22 2.03 -1.33
CA VAL A 52 1.23 0.95 -1.29
C VAL A 52 0.60 -0.44 -1.28
N GLY A 53 -0.56 -0.59 -0.63
CA GLY A 53 -1.32 -1.85 -0.58
C GLY A 53 -1.82 -2.26 -1.96
N ILE A 54 -2.25 -1.32 -2.80
CA ILE A 54 -2.60 -1.59 -4.19
C ILE A 54 -1.38 -2.07 -4.98
N GLY A 55 -0.22 -1.42 -4.82
CA GLY A 55 1.04 -1.86 -5.44
C GLY A 55 1.40 -3.29 -5.04
N GLN A 56 1.38 -3.57 -3.75
CA GLN A 56 1.65 -4.88 -3.18
C GLN A 56 0.60 -5.93 -3.62
N MET A 57 -0.68 -5.54 -3.75
CA MET A 57 -1.76 -6.40 -4.23
C MET A 57 -1.49 -6.87 -5.66
N PHE A 58 -1.06 -5.99 -6.56
CA PHE A 58 -0.70 -6.41 -7.92
C PHE A 58 0.37 -7.49 -7.91
N VAL A 59 1.40 -7.33 -7.08
CA VAL A 59 2.51 -8.30 -6.95
C VAL A 59 2.04 -9.62 -6.34
N ILE A 60 1.29 -9.58 -5.24
CA ILE A 60 0.76 -10.79 -4.58
C ILE A 60 -0.19 -11.57 -5.50
N THR A 61 -0.98 -10.87 -6.33
CA THR A 61 -1.92 -11.51 -7.26
C THR A 61 -1.20 -12.36 -8.32
N LEU A 62 0.09 -12.12 -8.59
CA LEU A 62 0.89 -12.92 -9.53
C LEU A 62 1.18 -14.36 -9.06
N GLY A 63 0.83 -14.72 -7.83
CA GLY A 63 1.01 -16.08 -7.32
C GLY A 63 1.90 -16.16 -6.09
N PRO A 64 2.09 -17.37 -5.54
CA PRO A 64 2.79 -17.57 -4.29
C PRO A 64 4.25 -17.14 -4.37
N GLY A 65 4.75 -16.52 -3.30
CA GLY A 65 6.13 -16.06 -3.20
C GLY A 65 6.44 -14.75 -3.93
N ASN A 66 5.46 -14.11 -4.58
CA ASN A 66 5.61 -12.76 -5.12
C ASN A 66 5.22 -11.75 -4.03
N ILE A 67 6.22 -11.08 -3.46
CA ILE A 67 6.07 -10.00 -2.48
C ILE A 67 7.14 -8.96 -2.82
N ASP A 68 6.78 -7.67 -2.82
CA ASP A 68 7.73 -6.58 -3.04
C ASP A 68 8.23 -6.00 -1.71
N LEU A 69 9.39 -6.47 -1.25
CA LEU A 69 10.02 -5.99 -0.02
C LEU A 69 10.83 -4.69 -0.22
N SER A 70 10.86 -4.13 -1.43
CA SER A 70 11.55 -2.88 -1.74
C SER A 70 10.70 -1.62 -1.47
N ILE A 71 9.40 -1.78 -1.21
CA ILE A 71 8.43 -0.68 -0.98
C ILE A 71 8.96 0.37 0.02
N PRO A 72 9.42 0.01 1.24
CA PRO A 72 9.89 0.99 2.23
C PRO A 72 11.03 1.86 1.73
N ALA A 73 12.06 1.23 1.17
CA ALA A 73 13.26 1.91 0.71
C ALA A 73 12.93 2.79 -0.50
N THR A 74 12.03 2.33 -1.38
CA THR A 74 11.55 3.08 -2.55
C THR A 74 10.81 4.33 -2.14
N MET A 75 9.92 4.24 -1.14
CA MET A 75 9.24 5.39 -0.55
C MET A 75 10.27 6.42 -0.03
N THR A 76 11.21 5.95 0.79
CA THR A 76 12.24 6.80 1.39
C THR A 76 13.11 7.49 0.34
N LEU A 77 13.61 6.75 -0.66
CA LEU A 77 14.46 7.32 -1.71
C LEU A 77 13.69 8.32 -2.57
N ALA A 78 12.49 7.98 -3.02
CA ALA A 78 11.67 8.84 -3.86
C ALA A 78 11.32 10.15 -3.17
N GLY A 79 10.85 10.08 -1.91
CA GLY A 79 10.55 11.28 -1.12
C GLY A 79 11.80 12.15 -0.87
N THR A 80 12.94 11.53 -0.57
CA THR A 80 14.20 12.24 -0.31
C THR A 80 14.70 12.98 -1.56
N VAL A 81 14.80 12.28 -2.69
CA VAL A 81 15.34 12.87 -3.94
C VAL A 81 14.38 13.92 -4.49
N ALA A 82 13.07 13.66 -4.45
CA ALA A 82 12.09 14.63 -4.92
C ALA A 82 12.12 15.91 -4.06
N LEU A 83 12.19 15.81 -2.72
CA LEU A 83 12.31 17.00 -1.87
C LEU A 83 13.61 17.76 -2.12
N LYS A 84 14.73 17.08 -2.35
CA LYS A 84 15.98 17.74 -2.73
C LYS A 84 15.86 18.54 -4.01
N LEU A 85 15.16 17.99 -5.00
CA LEU A 85 14.97 18.66 -6.28
C LEU A 85 13.98 19.83 -6.17
N MET A 86 12.92 19.67 -5.37
CA MET A 86 11.88 20.68 -5.20
C MET A 86 12.34 21.87 -4.36
N GLU A 87 13.23 21.62 -3.39
CA GLU A 87 13.52 22.57 -2.32
C GLU A 87 12.21 23.12 -1.71
N VAL A 88 12.03 24.44 -1.72
CA VAL A 88 10.81 25.11 -1.27
C VAL A 88 10.02 25.71 -2.45
N ASP A 89 10.46 25.48 -3.68
CA ASP A 89 9.89 26.11 -4.88
C ASP A 89 8.67 25.35 -5.41
N ASN A 90 7.53 26.04 -5.49
CA ASN A 90 6.29 25.49 -6.03
C ASN A 90 6.40 25.17 -7.54
N ALA A 91 7.25 25.87 -8.30
CA ALA A 91 7.47 25.57 -9.72
C ALA A 91 8.11 24.19 -9.93
N MET A 92 8.83 23.70 -8.92
CA MET A 92 9.55 22.43 -9.00
C MET A 92 8.69 21.21 -8.60
N ILE A 93 7.42 21.40 -8.22
CA ILE A 93 6.50 20.32 -7.82
C ILE A 93 6.38 19.25 -8.92
N LEU A 94 6.12 19.68 -10.16
CA LEU A 94 5.98 18.76 -11.29
C LEU A 94 7.30 18.01 -11.60
N PRO A 95 8.47 18.68 -11.69
CA PRO A 95 9.76 17.99 -11.73
C PRO A 95 9.96 16.98 -10.59
N GLY A 96 9.62 17.34 -9.35
CA GLY A 96 9.71 16.44 -8.18
C GLY A 96 8.85 15.19 -8.34
N LEU A 97 7.61 15.35 -8.81
CA LEU A 97 6.69 14.23 -9.10
C LEU A 97 7.23 13.31 -10.21
N ILE A 98 7.77 13.89 -11.28
CA ILE A 98 8.40 13.14 -12.37
C ILE A 98 9.60 12.36 -11.83
N THR A 99 10.46 12.98 -11.03
CA THR A 99 11.62 12.31 -10.43
C THR A 99 11.22 11.18 -9.48
N ALA A 100 10.22 11.37 -8.63
CA ALA A 100 9.70 10.30 -7.78
C ALA A 100 9.21 9.11 -8.63
N THR A 101 8.44 9.39 -9.69
CA THR A 101 7.93 8.38 -10.61
C THR A 101 9.06 7.63 -11.33
N LEU A 102 10.08 8.35 -11.82
CA LEU A 102 11.25 7.76 -12.48
C LEU A 102 12.05 6.86 -11.53
N ILE A 103 12.16 7.21 -10.25
CA ILE A 103 12.76 6.35 -9.23
C ILE A 103 11.95 5.07 -9.08
N GLY A 104 10.62 5.16 -8.98
CA GLY A 104 9.75 3.99 -8.95
C GLY A 104 9.94 3.08 -10.17
N ILE A 105 10.00 3.66 -11.38
CA ILE A 105 10.27 2.91 -12.62
C ILE A 105 11.64 2.21 -12.56
N GLY A 106 12.69 2.94 -12.16
CA GLY A 106 14.05 2.40 -12.07
C GLY A 106 14.15 1.26 -11.05
N VAL A 107 13.50 1.39 -9.90
CA VAL A 107 13.45 0.34 -8.89
C VAL A 107 12.68 -0.89 -9.37
N GLY A 108 11.50 -0.70 -9.96
CA GLY A 108 10.72 -1.81 -10.49
C GLY A 108 11.43 -2.58 -11.60
N LEU A 109 12.15 -1.85 -12.47
CA LEU A 109 13.03 -2.43 -13.49
C LEU A 109 14.16 -3.24 -12.84
N ALA A 110 14.85 -2.69 -11.85
CA ALA A 110 15.92 -3.39 -11.15
C ALA A 110 15.42 -4.65 -10.45
N ASN A 111 14.31 -4.56 -9.72
CA ASN A 111 13.67 -5.69 -9.05
C ASN A 111 13.35 -6.81 -10.05
N TYR A 112 12.65 -6.49 -11.14
CA TYR A 112 12.28 -7.50 -12.11
C TYR A 112 13.48 -8.04 -12.91
N ALA A 113 14.50 -7.22 -13.16
CA ALA A 113 15.75 -7.66 -13.76
C ALA A 113 16.45 -8.72 -12.90
N LEU A 114 16.54 -8.51 -11.58
CA LEU A 114 17.08 -9.51 -10.65
C LEU A 114 16.26 -10.81 -10.67
N ILE A 115 14.93 -10.69 -10.71
CA ILE A 115 14.02 -11.86 -10.74
C ILE A 115 14.18 -12.64 -12.04
N LYS A 116 14.19 -11.96 -13.19
CA LYS A 116 14.18 -12.60 -14.51
C LYS A 116 15.58 -12.99 -14.99
N ALA A 117 16.53 -12.06 -14.99
CA ALA A 117 17.85 -12.27 -15.56
C ALA A 117 18.72 -13.15 -14.67
N LEU A 118 18.68 -12.93 -13.34
CA LEU A 118 19.47 -13.70 -12.39
C LEU A 118 18.71 -14.89 -11.77
N ARG A 119 17.43 -15.06 -12.13
CA ARG A 119 16.56 -16.15 -11.63
C ARG A 119 16.46 -16.20 -10.10
N ILE A 120 16.57 -15.04 -9.45
CA ILE A 120 16.47 -14.91 -8.00
C ILE A 120 14.98 -14.94 -7.59
N PRO A 121 14.60 -15.68 -6.53
CA PRO A 121 13.24 -15.64 -6.00
C PRO A 121 12.79 -14.20 -5.64
N PRO A 122 11.54 -13.80 -5.92
CA PRO A 122 11.12 -12.40 -5.78
C PRO A 122 11.33 -11.75 -4.42
N ILE A 123 11.06 -12.49 -3.34
CA ILE A 123 11.28 -12.04 -1.96
C ILE A 123 12.75 -11.65 -1.75
N ILE A 124 13.68 -12.51 -2.18
CA ILE A 124 15.12 -12.29 -2.01
C ILE A 124 15.59 -11.14 -2.90
N ALA A 125 15.12 -11.07 -4.14
CA ALA A 125 15.49 -10.02 -5.08
C ALA A 125 15.07 -8.64 -4.56
N THR A 126 13.81 -8.49 -4.15
CA THR A 126 13.26 -7.21 -3.70
C THR A 126 13.79 -6.81 -2.32
N LEU A 127 14.03 -7.75 -1.41
CA LEU A 127 14.68 -7.47 -0.12
C LEU A 127 16.12 -6.99 -0.31
N SER A 128 16.90 -7.69 -1.15
CA SER A 128 18.29 -7.30 -1.44
C SER A 128 18.35 -5.92 -2.08
N MET A 129 17.46 -5.66 -3.05
CA MET A 129 17.36 -4.35 -3.68
C MET A 129 16.93 -3.27 -2.67
N SER A 130 16.05 -3.59 -1.72
CA SER A 130 15.66 -2.69 -0.63
C SER A 130 16.87 -2.17 0.14
N PHE A 131 17.86 -3.02 0.46
CA PHE A 131 19.09 -2.57 1.14
C PHE A 131 19.94 -1.62 0.28
N ILE A 132 20.04 -1.87 -1.03
CA ILE A 132 20.76 -1.01 -1.96
C ILE A 132 20.08 0.36 -2.07
N ILE A 133 18.75 0.36 -2.26
CA ILE A 133 17.93 1.58 -2.35
C ILE A 133 17.99 2.36 -1.04
N GLN A 134 17.89 1.67 0.10
CA GLN A 134 17.96 2.29 1.42
C GLN A 134 19.33 2.93 1.65
N SER A 135 20.41 2.30 1.19
CA SER A 135 21.76 2.85 1.26
C SER A 135 21.90 4.10 0.38
N ALA A 136 21.33 4.08 -0.84
CA ALA A 136 21.26 5.26 -1.70
C ALA A 136 20.44 6.38 -1.06
N ALA A 137 19.33 6.05 -0.37
CA ALA A 137 18.53 7.01 0.36
C ALA A 137 19.33 7.62 1.53
N ILE A 138 20.09 6.82 2.28
CA ILE A 138 20.97 7.31 3.36
C ILE A 138 22.05 8.26 2.81
N TRP A 139 22.70 7.89 1.72
CA TRP A 139 23.71 8.75 1.09
C TRP A 139 23.08 10.07 0.61
N THR A 140 21.92 9.98 -0.02
CA THR A 140 21.21 11.14 -0.53
C THR A 140 20.58 11.97 0.59
N ASN A 141 20.29 11.43 1.77
CA ASN A 141 19.64 12.18 2.86
C ASN A 141 20.59 12.93 3.79
N ARG A 142 21.91 12.85 3.61
CA ARG A 142 22.89 13.45 4.54
C ARG A 142 22.62 14.94 4.75
N GLY A 143 22.19 15.30 5.97
CA GLY A 143 21.90 16.68 6.37
C GLY A 143 20.60 17.27 5.81
N LEU A 144 19.69 16.45 5.27
CA LEU A 144 18.43 16.93 4.70
C LEU A 144 17.56 17.59 5.77
N ARG A 145 17.37 18.91 5.66
CA ARG A 145 16.40 19.70 6.43
C ARG A 145 15.60 20.60 5.50
N ILE A 146 15.13 20.01 4.40
CA ILE A 146 14.38 20.70 3.36
C ILE A 146 12.89 20.50 3.65
N LYS A 147 12.18 21.62 3.81
CA LYS A 147 10.72 21.59 3.89
C LYS A 147 10.13 21.44 2.49
N PRO A 148 9.00 20.74 2.33
CA PRO A 148 8.28 20.70 1.06
C PRO A 148 7.86 22.11 0.59
N PRO A 149 7.67 22.30 -0.73
CA PRO A 149 7.02 23.50 -1.25
C PRO A 149 5.65 23.74 -0.59
N SER A 150 5.33 24.99 -0.27
CA SER A 150 4.18 25.35 0.56
C SER A 150 2.86 24.83 -0.02
N PHE A 151 2.67 24.96 -1.34
CA PHE A 151 1.45 24.52 -2.00
C PHE A 151 1.24 23.00 -1.87
N LEU A 152 2.30 22.22 -2.02
CA LEU A 152 2.23 20.77 -1.92
C LEU A 152 2.03 20.32 -0.47
N ALA A 153 2.66 21.00 0.49
CA ALA A 153 2.48 20.75 1.91
C ALA A 153 1.04 21.06 2.37
N GLU A 154 0.48 22.18 1.91
CA GLU A 154 -0.93 22.53 2.12
C GLU A 154 -1.84 21.53 1.44
N PHE A 155 -1.54 21.11 0.21
CA PHE A 155 -2.32 20.10 -0.49
C PHE A 155 -2.37 18.78 0.30
N THR A 156 -1.24 18.27 0.80
CA THR A 156 -1.21 16.99 1.51
C THR A 156 -1.84 17.03 2.91
N THR A 157 -1.91 18.21 3.53
CA THR A 157 -2.48 18.39 4.88
C THR A 157 -3.93 18.92 4.88
N SER A 158 -4.40 19.45 3.76
CA SER A 158 -5.77 19.99 3.63
C SER A 158 -6.80 18.94 3.21
N ALA A 159 -8.07 19.32 3.35
CA ALA A 159 -9.21 18.53 2.95
C ALA A 159 -10.09 19.32 1.97
N THR A 160 -10.57 18.65 0.93
CA THR A 160 -11.53 19.18 -0.03
C THR A 160 -12.88 18.51 0.21
N LEU A 161 -13.94 19.30 0.39
CA LEU A 161 -15.30 18.81 0.70
C LEU A 161 -15.34 17.90 1.96
N GLY A 162 -14.46 18.16 2.94
CA GLY A 162 -14.37 17.36 4.17
C GLY A 162 -13.61 16.04 4.03
N VAL A 163 -13.05 15.73 2.86
CA VAL A 163 -12.21 14.54 2.62
C VAL A 163 -10.75 14.96 2.43
N PRO A 164 -9.79 14.34 3.14
CA PRO A 164 -8.37 14.66 2.95
C PRO A 164 -7.93 14.46 1.49
N ASN A 165 -7.16 15.40 0.97
CA ASN A 165 -6.77 15.37 -0.45
C ASN A 165 -5.93 14.12 -0.79
N VAL A 166 -5.09 13.65 0.14
CA VAL A 166 -4.31 12.40 -0.05
C VAL A 166 -5.24 11.20 -0.23
N SER A 167 -6.37 11.16 0.48
CA SER A 167 -7.40 10.12 0.31
C SER A 167 -8.09 10.22 -1.04
N LEU A 168 -8.30 11.42 -1.59
CA LEU A 168 -8.81 11.61 -2.95
C LEU A 168 -7.82 11.08 -4.00
N VAL A 169 -6.53 11.33 -3.81
CA VAL A 169 -5.48 10.75 -4.67
C VAL A 169 -5.49 9.22 -4.60
N ALA A 170 -5.58 8.66 -3.39
CA ALA A 170 -5.71 7.21 -3.20
C ALA A 170 -6.98 6.66 -3.86
N LEU A 171 -8.10 7.40 -3.84
CA LEU A 171 -9.34 7.02 -4.51
C LEU A 171 -9.17 6.98 -6.03
N VAL A 172 -8.56 8.00 -6.63
CA VAL A 172 -8.27 8.02 -8.07
C VAL A 172 -7.38 6.84 -8.47
N ILE A 173 -6.32 6.58 -7.70
CA ILE A 173 -5.43 5.42 -7.92
C ILE A 173 -6.21 4.10 -7.78
N SER A 174 -7.10 4.00 -6.79
CA SER A 174 -7.94 2.80 -6.58
C SER A 174 -8.88 2.56 -7.74
N LEU A 175 -9.53 3.61 -8.27
CA LEU A 175 -10.41 3.51 -9.43
C LEU A 175 -9.64 3.09 -10.68
N ALA A 176 -8.44 3.65 -10.89
CA ALA A 176 -7.55 3.26 -11.98
C ALA A 176 -7.11 1.79 -11.86
N ALA A 177 -6.73 1.35 -10.65
CA ALA A 177 -6.34 -0.03 -10.38
C ALA A 177 -7.52 -1.00 -10.58
N TRP A 178 -8.72 -0.65 -10.09
CA TRP A 178 -9.94 -1.42 -10.29
C TRP A 178 -10.27 -1.55 -11.78
N PHE A 179 -10.22 -0.45 -12.54
CA PHE A 179 -10.44 -0.49 -13.99
C PHE A 179 -9.41 -1.39 -14.67
N LEU A 180 -8.13 -1.25 -14.30
CA LEU A 180 -7.05 -2.05 -14.86
C LEU A 180 -7.24 -3.55 -14.58
N LEU A 181 -7.68 -3.93 -13.37
CA LEU A 181 -7.89 -5.33 -12.98
C LEU A 181 -9.18 -5.93 -13.57
N GLU A 182 -10.28 -5.19 -13.56
CA GLU A 182 -11.61 -5.73 -13.90
C GLU A 182 -11.99 -5.55 -15.37
N LYS A 183 -11.47 -4.50 -16.01
CA LYS A 183 -11.94 -4.08 -17.34
C LYS A 183 -10.93 -4.30 -18.45
N THR A 184 -9.66 -4.54 -18.13
CA THR A 184 -8.61 -4.70 -19.16
C THR A 184 -8.13 -6.13 -19.35
N VAL A 185 -7.42 -6.37 -20.45
CA VAL A 185 -6.75 -7.65 -20.72
C VAL A 185 -5.64 -7.92 -19.69
N TYR A 186 -4.95 -6.87 -19.22
CA TYR A 186 -3.86 -6.97 -18.26
C TYR A 186 -4.32 -7.58 -16.92
N GLY A 187 -5.50 -7.19 -16.43
CA GLY A 187 -6.09 -7.81 -15.23
C GLY A 187 -6.33 -9.31 -15.38
N ARG A 188 -6.90 -9.74 -16.52
CA ARG A 188 -7.08 -11.16 -16.83
C ARG A 188 -5.75 -11.91 -16.92
N TRP A 189 -4.71 -11.28 -17.46
CA TRP A 189 -3.37 -11.87 -17.51
C TRP A 189 -2.77 -12.06 -16.12
N ILE A 190 -2.86 -11.05 -15.24
CA ILE A 190 -2.37 -11.18 -13.86
C ILE A 190 -3.08 -12.34 -13.15
N SER A 191 -4.41 -12.37 -13.20
CA SER A 191 -5.19 -13.44 -12.56
C SER A 191 -4.83 -14.82 -13.11
N ALA A 192 -4.68 -14.97 -14.43
CA ALA A 192 -4.27 -16.23 -15.04
C ALA A 192 -2.87 -16.67 -14.59
N ILE A 193 -1.91 -15.74 -14.52
CA ILE A 193 -0.54 -16.01 -14.04
C ILE A 193 -0.56 -16.46 -12.58
N GLY A 194 -1.37 -15.80 -11.75
CA GLY A 194 -1.52 -16.12 -10.34
C GLY A 194 -2.10 -17.50 -10.06
N GLN A 195 -3.08 -17.93 -10.87
CA GLN A 195 -3.68 -19.26 -10.77
C GLN A 195 -2.70 -20.36 -11.20
N SER A 196 -2.05 -20.20 -12.35
CA SER A 196 -1.01 -21.14 -12.81
C SER A 196 -0.14 -20.52 -13.89
N MET A 197 1.09 -20.19 -13.53
CA MET A 197 2.06 -19.62 -14.47
C MET A 197 2.37 -20.53 -15.67
N PRO A 198 2.55 -21.86 -15.52
CA PRO A 198 2.72 -22.76 -16.67
C PRO A 198 1.50 -22.76 -17.60
N ALA A 199 0.28 -22.81 -17.04
CA ALA A 199 -0.95 -22.82 -17.84
C ALA A 199 -1.16 -21.49 -18.57
N ALA A 200 -0.91 -20.36 -17.90
CA ALA A 200 -0.98 -19.03 -18.51
C ALA A 200 -0.03 -18.91 -19.70
N ARG A 201 1.19 -19.44 -19.58
CA ARG A 201 2.17 -19.45 -20.68
C ARG A 201 1.70 -20.30 -21.87
N MET A 202 1.11 -21.47 -21.62
CA MET A 202 0.51 -22.30 -22.68
C MET A 202 -0.71 -21.63 -23.33
N ALA A 203 -1.44 -20.82 -22.59
CA ALA A 203 -2.57 -20.02 -23.09
C ALA A 203 -2.13 -18.74 -23.85
N GLY A 204 -0.83 -18.54 -24.09
CA GLY A 204 -0.31 -17.39 -24.84
C GLY A 204 -0.26 -16.07 -24.05
N VAL A 205 -0.42 -16.11 -22.72
CA VAL A 205 -0.27 -14.91 -21.90
C VAL A 205 1.19 -14.45 -21.93
N PRO A 206 1.49 -13.15 -22.15
CA PRO A 206 2.84 -12.62 -22.10
C PRO A 206 3.31 -12.52 -20.64
N VAL A 207 3.62 -13.66 -20.03
CA VAL A 207 3.92 -13.80 -18.59
C VAL A 207 5.02 -12.83 -18.16
N ASP A 208 6.12 -12.79 -18.90
CA ASP A 208 7.28 -11.99 -18.50
C ASP A 208 7.00 -10.48 -18.60
N GLY A 209 6.35 -10.04 -19.67
CA GLY A 209 5.96 -8.64 -19.84
C GLY A 209 4.95 -8.20 -18.78
N THR A 210 4.00 -9.08 -18.45
CA THR A 210 2.99 -8.81 -17.41
C THR A 210 3.64 -8.65 -16.04
N ARG A 211 4.52 -9.59 -15.65
CA ARG A 211 5.25 -9.52 -14.37
C ARG A 211 6.16 -8.30 -14.31
N PHE A 212 6.85 -7.95 -15.40
CA PHE A 212 7.66 -6.74 -15.48
C PHE A 212 6.85 -5.49 -15.15
N VAL A 213 5.73 -5.28 -15.86
CA VAL A 213 4.85 -4.14 -15.63
C VAL A 213 4.30 -4.14 -14.21
N THR A 214 3.97 -5.30 -13.65
CA THR A 214 3.49 -5.41 -12.26
C THR A 214 4.50 -4.91 -11.23
N TYR A 215 5.78 -5.33 -11.32
CA TYR A 215 6.81 -4.85 -10.40
C TYR A 215 7.11 -3.35 -10.58
N VAL A 216 7.04 -2.85 -11.81
CA VAL A 216 7.15 -1.41 -12.09
C VAL A 216 5.98 -0.63 -11.48
N LEU A 217 4.74 -1.08 -11.66
CA LEU A 217 3.57 -0.43 -11.06
C LEU A 217 3.64 -0.43 -9.53
N SER A 218 4.05 -1.54 -8.91
CA SER A 218 4.25 -1.62 -7.45
C SER A 218 5.23 -0.56 -6.96
N ALA A 219 6.43 -0.49 -7.58
CA ALA A 219 7.46 0.46 -7.19
C ALA A 219 7.08 1.92 -7.49
N VAL A 220 6.34 2.18 -8.58
CA VAL A 220 5.80 3.52 -8.88
C VAL A 220 4.79 3.95 -7.81
N LEU A 221 3.84 3.10 -7.44
CA LEU A 221 2.88 3.42 -6.38
C LEU A 221 3.58 3.63 -5.03
N ALA A 222 4.59 2.83 -4.70
CA ALA A 222 5.44 3.04 -3.52
C ALA A 222 6.15 4.40 -3.59
N SER A 223 6.74 4.76 -4.73
CA SER A 223 7.43 6.05 -4.89
C SER A 223 6.48 7.26 -4.75
N LEU A 224 5.25 7.16 -5.28
CA LEU A 224 4.21 8.18 -5.15
C LEU A 224 3.73 8.33 -3.71
N ALA A 225 3.51 7.21 -3.01
CA ALA A 225 3.17 7.23 -1.59
C ALA A 225 4.29 7.88 -0.75
N GLY A 226 5.55 7.56 -1.02
CA GLY A 226 6.70 8.17 -0.35
C GLY A 226 6.83 9.67 -0.62
N TYR A 227 6.64 10.09 -1.86
CA TYR A 227 6.60 11.50 -2.25
C TYR A 227 5.54 12.30 -1.48
N LEU A 228 4.31 11.80 -1.45
CA LEU A 228 3.20 12.43 -0.72
C LEU A 228 3.44 12.41 0.79
N LEU A 229 3.94 11.30 1.33
CA LEU A 229 4.19 11.12 2.76
C LEU A 229 5.30 12.07 3.27
N ALA A 230 6.37 12.25 2.49
CA ALA A 230 7.43 13.19 2.82
C ALA A 230 6.90 14.63 2.88
N CYS A 231 6.00 15.00 1.96
CA CYS A 231 5.39 16.33 1.96
C CYS A 231 4.39 16.50 3.11
N PHE A 232 3.58 15.48 3.40
CA PHE A 232 2.68 15.46 4.55
C PHE A 232 3.42 15.57 5.89
N SER A 233 4.55 14.89 6.03
CA SER A 233 5.35 14.86 7.26
C SER A 233 6.24 16.11 7.44
N GLY A 234 6.22 17.04 6.47
CA GLY A 234 7.07 18.24 6.49
C GLY A 234 8.55 17.98 6.17
N GLY A 235 8.89 16.81 5.64
CA GLY A 235 10.25 16.40 5.28
C GLY A 235 10.38 14.87 5.11
N ALA A 236 11.49 14.43 4.52
CA ALA A 236 11.79 13.00 4.38
C ALA A 236 12.62 12.48 5.56
N ALA A 237 12.03 11.57 6.34
CA ALA A 237 12.74 10.79 7.35
C ALA A 237 13.24 9.46 6.76
N LEU A 238 14.42 9.00 7.19
CA LEU A 238 15.02 7.77 6.64
C LEU A 238 14.22 6.49 6.92
N ASN A 239 13.39 6.51 7.96
CA ASN A 239 12.57 5.39 8.40
C ASN A 239 11.09 5.53 8.03
N MET A 240 10.70 6.54 7.25
CA MET A 240 9.26 6.81 6.97
C MET A 240 8.57 5.67 6.23
N GLY A 241 9.31 4.90 5.42
CA GLY A 241 8.76 3.75 4.69
C GLY A 241 8.66 2.47 5.53
N THR A 242 9.37 2.38 6.67
CA THR A 242 9.55 1.11 7.41
C THR A 242 8.22 0.51 7.87
N GLU A 243 7.29 1.34 8.32
CA GLU A 243 5.97 0.91 8.80
C GLU A 243 5.12 0.29 7.67
N TYR A 244 5.37 0.68 6.42
CA TYR A 244 4.60 0.25 5.26
C TYR A 244 5.03 -1.12 4.72
N LEU A 245 6.16 -1.68 5.17
CA LEU A 245 6.62 -3.01 4.74
C LEU A 245 5.60 -4.10 5.10
N LEU A 246 5.40 -4.30 6.40
CA LEU A 246 4.48 -5.32 6.91
C LEU A 246 3.03 -4.87 6.75
N MET A 247 2.78 -3.57 6.85
CA MET A 247 1.42 -3.03 6.69
C MET A 247 0.89 -3.24 5.28
N SER A 248 1.68 -3.06 4.22
CA SER A 248 1.23 -3.31 2.84
C SER A 248 0.82 -4.78 2.64
N ILE A 249 1.58 -5.73 3.19
CA ILE A 249 1.23 -7.16 3.15
C ILE A 249 -0.03 -7.41 3.97
N ALA A 250 -0.10 -6.91 5.21
CA ALA A 250 -1.24 -7.12 6.09
C ALA A 250 -2.54 -6.59 5.48
N VAL A 251 -2.52 -5.38 4.90
CA VAL A 251 -3.69 -4.78 4.25
C VAL A 251 -4.17 -5.60 3.06
N VAL A 252 -3.26 -6.15 2.25
CA VAL A 252 -3.63 -7.01 1.11
C VAL A 252 -4.29 -8.31 1.57
N VAL A 253 -3.72 -8.95 2.59
CA VAL A 253 -4.23 -10.21 3.16
C VAL A 253 -5.58 -9.97 3.85
N LEU A 254 -5.68 -8.97 4.71
CA LEU A 254 -6.92 -8.61 5.42
C LEU A 254 -7.99 -8.08 4.46
N GLY A 255 -7.58 -7.46 3.36
CA GLY A 255 -8.47 -7.03 2.28
C GLY A 255 -9.06 -8.20 1.48
N GLY A 256 -8.58 -9.42 1.70
CA GLY A 256 -9.11 -10.63 1.07
C GLY A 256 -8.59 -10.88 -0.35
N THR A 257 -7.42 -10.31 -0.69
CA THR A 257 -6.66 -10.75 -1.87
C THR A 257 -6.01 -12.10 -1.57
N ALA A 258 -6.07 -13.05 -2.51
CA ALA A 258 -5.53 -14.38 -2.29
C ALA A 258 -4.00 -14.35 -2.31
N VAL A 259 -3.37 -14.76 -1.20
CA VAL A 259 -1.89 -14.92 -1.11
C VAL A 259 -1.39 -16.03 -2.05
N ALA A 260 -2.25 -17.00 -2.36
CA ALA A 260 -2.01 -18.00 -3.38
C ALA A 260 -2.01 -17.42 -4.81
N GLY A 261 -2.44 -16.18 -4.99
CA GLY A 261 -2.56 -15.49 -6.29
C GLY A 261 -3.90 -15.68 -6.98
N GLY A 262 -4.05 -15.03 -8.13
CA GLY A 262 -5.22 -15.16 -9.00
C GLY A 262 -6.36 -14.19 -8.68
N ASP A 263 -6.68 -14.02 -7.39
CA ASP A 263 -7.81 -13.20 -6.95
C ASP A 263 -7.33 -11.93 -6.25
N SER A 264 -7.78 -10.77 -6.75
CA SER A 264 -7.47 -9.43 -6.23
C SER A 264 -8.71 -8.69 -5.76
N ASN A 265 -8.56 -7.77 -4.81
CA ASN A 265 -9.71 -7.14 -4.17
C ASN A 265 -9.44 -5.69 -3.74
N VAL A 266 -9.66 -4.75 -4.67
CA VAL A 266 -9.41 -3.31 -4.45
C VAL A 266 -10.25 -2.72 -3.29
N PRO A 267 -11.59 -2.96 -3.20
CA PRO A 267 -12.38 -2.43 -2.10
C PRO A 267 -11.95 -2.95 -0.72
N GLY A 268 -11.42 -4.17 -0.68
CA GLY A 268 -10.89 -4.77 0.55
C GLY A 268 -9.67 -4.04 1.11
N ILE A 269 -8.80 -3.49 0.25
CA ILE A 269 -7.62 -2.71 0.65
C ILE A 269 -8.02 -1.48 1.47
N TRP A 270 -9.12 -0.81 1.11
CA TRP A 270 -9.64 0.34 1.86
C TRP A 270 -10.08 -0.05 3.27
N GLY A 271 -10.96 -1.05 3.38
CA GLY A 271 -11.45 -1.50 4.69
C GLY A 271 -10.32 -1.99 5.58
N ALA A 272 -9.35 -2.72 5.02
CA ALA A 272 -8.21 -3.22 5.76
C ALA A 272 -7.24 -2.11 6.20
N SER A 273 -7.01 -1.10 5.35
CA SER A 273 -6.16 0.06 5.71
C SER A 273 -6.78 0.90 6.82
N LEU A 274 -8.08 1.18 6.72
CA LEU A 274 -8.84 1.88 7.75
C LEU A 274 -8.83 1.09 9.06
N PHE A 275 -9.12 -0.20 9.00
CA PHE A 275 -9.08 -1.09 10.17
C PHE A 275 -7.71 -1.07 10.85
N MET A 276 -6.63 -1.27 10.08
CA MET A 276 -5.27 -1.31 10.64
C MET A 276 -4.88 0.02 11.29
N PHE A 277 -5.20 1.16 10.65
CA PHE A 277 -4.94 2.47 11.24
C PHE A 277 -5.74 2.68 12.53
N LEU A 278 -7.04 2.39 12.50
CA LEU A 278 -7.94 2.59 13.64
C LEU A 278 -7.53 1.73 14.84
N VAL A 279 -7.10 0.49 14.61
CA VAL A 279 -6.58 -0.38 15.68
C VAL A 279 -5.34 0.24 16.33
N VAL A 280 -4.35 0.66 15.53
CA VAL A 280 -3.12 1.24 16.06
C VAL A 280 -3.41 2.56 16.79
N SER A 281 -4.30 3.39 16.23
CA SER A 281 -4.74 4.65 16.82
C SER A 281 -5.44 4.42 18.17
N MET A 282 -6.41 3.51 18.23
CA MET A 282 -7.12 3.13 19.47
C MET A 282 -6.15 2.64 20.55
N LEU A 283 -5.23 1.73 20.22
CA LEU A 283 -4.23 1.23 21.16
C LEU A 283 -3.31 2.35 21.67
N ASN A 284 -3.01 3.34 20.82
CA ASN A 284 -2.23 4.52 21.21
C ASN A 284 -3.04 5.45 22.12
N THR A 285 -4.31 5.71 21.82
CA THR A 285 -5.22 6.51 22.65
C THR A 285 -5.37 5.92 24.05
N TYR A 286 -5.29 4.59 24.20
CA TYR A 286 -5.34 3.92 25.50
C TYR A 286 -4.01 4.00 26.28
N GLY A 287 -3.01 4.72 25.77
CA GLY A 287 -1.73 4.91 26.44
C GLY A 287 -0.84 3.67 26.42
N LEU A 288 -1.13 2.67 25.58
CA LEU A 288 -0.31 1.48 25.49
C LEU A 288 1.05 1.81 24.85
N GLY A 289 2.12 1.38 25.51
CA GLY A 289 3.49 1.53 24.99
C GLY A 289 3.69 0.79 23.67
N ALA A 290 4.64 1.26 22.86
CA ALA A 290 4.88 0.76 21.50
C ALA A 290 5.05 -0.77 21.42
N GLY A 291 5.75 -1.38 22.40
CA GLY A 291 5.91 -2.84 22.47
C GLY A 291 4.58 -3.58 22.62
N ILE A 292 3.71 -3.14 23.54
CA ILE A 292 2.38 -3.73 23.75
C ILE A 292 1.51 -3.53 22.50
N ARG A 293 1.58 -2.34 21.87
CA ARG A 293 0.84 -2.08 20.61
C ARG A 293 1.24 -3.05 19.49
N LEU A 294 2.53 -3.34 19.33
CA LEU A 294 3.02 -4.30 18.34
C LEU A 294 2.54 -5.72 18.64
N ILE A 295 2.59 -6.16 19.90
CA ILE A 295 2.06 -7.47 20.33
C ILE A 295 0.58 -7.56 20.01
N MET A 296 -0.21 -6.57 20.42
CA MET A 296 -1.66 -6.54 20.18
C MET A 296 -2.00 -6.50 18.70
N THR A 297 -1.29 -5.69 17.90
CA THR A 297 -1.48 -5.62 16.45
C THR A 297 -1.20 -6.98 15.81
N GLY A 298 -0.14 -7.67 16.22
CA GLY A 298 0.17 -9.03 15.75
C GLY A 298 -0.92 -10.04 16.12
N LEU A 299 -1.38 -10.04 17.38
CA LEU A 299 -2.46 -10.91 17.85
C LEU A 299 -3.77 -10.65 17.11
N ILE A 300 -4.08 -9.39 16.82
CA ILE A 300 -5.27 -8.99 16.05
C ILE A 300 -5.18 -9.52 14.61
N ILE A 301 -4.05 -9.34 13.94
CA ILE A 301 -3.85 -9.87 12.57
C ILE A 301 -4.05 -11.40 12.56
N ILE A 302 -3.42 -12.13 13.49
CA ILE A 302 -3.59 -13.59 13.60
C ILE A 302 -5.06 -13.95 13.79
N SER A 303 -5.74 -13.25 14.71
CA SER A 303 -7.15 -13.49 15.03
C SER A 303 -8.05 -13.26 13.83
N VAL A 304 -7.86 -12.15 13.10
CA VAL A 304 -8.65 -11.84 11.89
C VAL A 304 -8.39 -12.86 10.80
N ILE A 305 -7.14 -13.26 10.58
CA ILE A 305 -6.80 -14.29 9.58
C ILE A 305 -7.42 -15.65 9.95
N MET A 306 -7.42 -16.04 11.23
CA MET A 306 -8.07 -17.29 11.65
C MET A 306 -9.58 -17.27 11.41
N LEU A 307 -10.24 -16.15 11.74
CA LEU A 307 -11.69 -15.97 11.56
C LEU A 307 -12.08 -15.85 10.09
N ALA A 308 -11.26 -15.20 9.26
CA ALA A 308 -11.49 -15.03 7.83
C ALA A 308 -11.11 -16.28 7.03
N GLY A 309 -9.99 -16.93 7.36
CA GLY A 309 -9.45 -18.11 6.71
C GLY A 309 -10.22 -19.40 6.99
N GLY A 310 -11.00 -19.46 8.09
CA GLY A 310 -11.91 -20.57 8.39
C GLY A 310 -13.11 -20.72 7.43
N ARG A 311 -13.27 -19.81 6.45
CA ARG A 311 -14.35 -19.82 5.46
C ARG A 311 -13.86 -20.16 4.07
N GLN A 312 -13.17 -21.29 3.90
CA GLN A 312 -13.12 -21.96 2.59
C GLN A 312 -14.35 -22.88 2.45
N PRO A 313 -15.44 -22.45 1.77
CA PRO A 313 -16.44 -23.39 1.31
C PRO A 313 -15.84 -24.22 0.18
N GLY A 314 -15.46 -25.46 0.49
CA GLY A 314 -15.25 -26.52 -0.50
C GLY A 314 -13.80 -26.79 -0.90
N MET A 315 -13.05 -27.45 -0.02
CA MET A 315 -12.17 -28.54 -0.46
C MET A 315 -12.97 -29.84 -0.38
N ARG A 316 -13.72 -30.12 -1.45
CA ARG A 316 -14.18 -31.46 -1.84
C ARG A 316 -13.94 -31.58 -3.34
#